data_AF-A0A2V8QF39-F1
#
_entry.id   AF-A0A2V8QF39-F1
#
_cell.length_a   1.000
_cell.length_b   1.000
_cell.length_c   1.000
_cell.angle_alpha   90.00
_cell.angle_beta   90.00
_cell.angle_gamma   90.00
#
_symmetry.space_group_name_H-M   'P 1'
#
loop_
_entity.id
_entity.type
_entity.pdbx_description
1 polymer ?
#
loop_
_entity_poly.entity_id
_entity_poly.type
_entity_poly.pdbx_seq_one_letter_code
_entity_poly.pdbx_strand_id
1 'polypeptide(L)'
;MGAADEGSAIQTLRTIATAQTEAKATRGAYGDFDSLVQAGFLDQRFTGSNPTMRGYRFAMTASENEFIVNADPQTTQTAPVTGSRHFYLDSTDNAIHVNPSQPATKQDPLL
;
A
#
# COMPACT_ATOMS: atom_id res chain seq x y z
N MET A 1 5.05 -9.05 17.81
CA MET A 1 5.30 -7.75 17.14
C MET A 1 4.81 -7.82 15.70
N GLY A 2 5.29 -8.78 14.90
CA GLY A 2 4.70 -9.30 13.64
C GLY A 2 3.25 -8.90 13.28
N ALA A 3 2.29 -9.53 13.96
CA ALA A 3 0.87 -9.45 13.60
C ALA A 3 0.26 -8.03 13.73
N ALA A 4 0.76 -7.19 14.65
CA ALA A 4 0.23 -5.84 14.82
C ALA A 4 0.72 -4.87 13.73
N ASP A 5 1.95 -5.08 13.27
CA ASP A 5 2.53 -4.30 12.18
C ASP A 5 1.97 -4.75 10.82
N GLU A 6 1.78 -6.06 10.62
CA GLU A 6 1.02 -6.62 9.48
C GLU A 6 -0.42 -6.07 9.43
N GLY A 7 -1.14 -6.10 10.55
CA GLY A 7 -2.49 -5.52 10.64
C GLY A 7 -2.53 -4.03 10.30
N SER A 8 -1.50 -3.28 10.70
CA SER A 8 -1.37 -1.86 10.34
C SER A 8 -1.09 -1.67 8.85
N ALA A 9 -0.28 -2.55 8.25
CA ALA A 9 0.00 -2.52 6.81
C ALA A 9 -1.28 -2.80 6.00
N ILE A 10 -2.05 -3.81 6.39
CA ILE A 10 -3.35 -4.15 5.81
C ILE A 10 -4.32 -2.96 5.90
N GLN A 11 -4.43 -2.33 7.06
CA GLN A 11 -5.28 -1.15 7.23
C GLN A 11 -4.82 0.02 6.36
N THR A 12 -3.50 0.22 6.25
CA THR A 12 -2.90 1.24 5.39
C THR A 12 -3.25 1.01 3.91
N LEU A 13 -3.16 -0.23 3.43
CA LEU A 13 -3.55 -0.59 2.06
C LEU A 13 -5.03 -0.26 1.79
N ARG A 14 -5.92 -0.55 2.75
CA ARG A 14 -7.35 -0.20 2.65
C ARG A 14 -7.59 1.31 2.59
N THR A 15 -6.84 2.08 3.39
CA THR A 15 -6.89 3.55 3.33
C THR A 15 -6.45 4.07 1.96
N ILE A 16 -5.35 3.54 1.40
CA ILE A 16 -4.87 3.91 0.06
C ILE A 16 -5.93 3.58 -1.00
N ALA A 17 -6.52 2.39 -0.96
CA ALA A 17 -7.56 1.98 -1.92
C ALA A 17 -8.80 2.90 -1.87
N THR A 18 -9.18 3.35 -0.68
CA THR A 18 -10.28 4.31 -0.49
C THR A 18 -9.93 5.67 -1.10
N ALA A 19 -8.75 6.20 -0.80
CA ALA A 19 -8.25 7.45 -1.37
C ALA A 19 -8.16 7.39 -2.91
N GLN A 20 -7.74 6.26 -3.46
CA GLN A 20 -7.71 6.02 -4.91
C GLN A 20 -9.10 6.05 -5.53
N THR A 21 -10.08 5.43 -4.87
CA THR A 21 -11.47 5.43 -5.32
C THR A 21 -12.05 6.85 -5.34
N GLU A 22 -11.77 7.64 -4.30
CA GLU A 22 -12.18 9.05 -4.23
C GLU A 22 -11.48 9.90 -5.30
N ALA A 23 -10.18 9.70 -5.51
CA ALA A 23 -9.43 10.37 -6.58
C ALA A 23 -9.99 10.03 -7.96
N LYS A 24 -10.27 8.75 -8.25
CA LYS A 24 -10.88 8.32 -9.51
C LYS A 24 -12.26 8.93 -9.72
N ALA A 25 -13.08 9.00 -8.67
CA ALA A 25 -14.41 9.60 -8.73
C ALA A 25 -14.39 11.12 -8.95
N THR A 26 -13.43 11.83 -8.35
CA THR A 26 -13.36 13.30 -8.38
C THR A 26 -12.53 13.86 -9.53
N ARG A 27 -11.48 13.16 -9.95
CA ARG A 27 -10.50 13.61 -10.95
C ARG A 27 -10.52 12.78 -12.24
N GLY A 28 -11.24 11.66 -12.26
CA GLY A 28 -11.30 10.76 -13.41
C GLY A 28 -10.09 9.84 -13.58
N ALA A 29 -9.09 9.93 -12.70
CA ALA A 29 -7.84 9.15 -12.74
C ALA A 29 -7.40 8.75 -11.32
N TYR A 30 -6.65 7.65 -11.21
CA TYR A 30 -5.93 7.32 -9.97
C TYR A 30 -4.70 8.22 -9.79
N GLY A 31 -4.23 8.37 -8.56
CA GLY A 31 -3.14 9.29 -8.22
C GLY A 31 -1.93 8.60 -7.60
N ASP A 32 -0.74 9.18 -7.74
CA ASP A 32 0.40 8.77 -6.91
C ASP A 32 0.25 9.25 -5.46
N PHE A 33 1.16 8.87 -4.56
CA PHE A 33 1.07 9.23 -3.14
C PHE A 33 1.02 10.75 -2.95
N ASP A 34 1.89 11.49 -3.62
CA ASP A 34 1.96 12.95 -3.52
C ASP A 34 0.67 13.61 -4.04
N SER A 35 0.10 13.13 -5.15
CA SER A 35 -1.16 13.62 -5.71
C SER A 35 -2.33 13.41 -4.77
N LEU A 36 -2.39 12.26 -4.09
CA LEU A 36 -3.41 11.94 -3.09
C LEU A 36 -3.23 12.78 -1.81
N VAL A 37 -2.00 13.02 -1.38
CA VAL A 37 -1.69 13.89 -0.23
C VAL A 37 -2.06 15.34 -0.53
N GLN A 38 -1.67 15.86 -1.70
CA GLN A 38 -2.02 17.21 -2.14
C GLN A 38 -3.53 17.39 -2.32
N ALA A 39 -4.24 16.33 -2.70
CA ALA A 39 -5.70 16.32 -2.76
C ALA A 39 -6.39 16.34 -1.39
N GLY A 40 -5.66 16.03 -0.32
CA GLY A 40 -6.21 15.82 1.01
C GLY A 40 -6.87 14.44 1.21
N PHE A 41 -6.68 13.49 0.29
CA PHE A 41 -7.18 12.11 0.44
C PHE A 41 -6.26 11.24 1.31
N LEU A 42 -4.96 11.55 1.35
CA LEU A 42 -3.97 10.91 2.22
C LEU A 42 -3.27 11.92 3.15
N ASP A 43 -2.77 11.39 4.26
CA ASP A 43 -2.02 12.14 5.28
C ASP A 43 -0.59 12.46 4.79
N GLN A 44 0.01 13.54 5.28
CA GLN A 44 1.40 13.95 4.96
C GLN A 44 2.45 12.86 5.25
N ARG A 45 2.13 11.86 6.09
CA ARG A 45 2.99 10.68 6.30
C ARG A 45 3.18 9.80 5.05
N PHE A 46 2.33 9.95 4.03
CA PHE A 46 2.44 9.25 2.76
C PHE A 46 3.29 10.00 1.72
N THR A 47 3.75 11.21 2.02
CA THR A 47 4.51 12.04 1.07
C THR A 47 5.80 11.33 0.63
N GLY A 48 6.13 11.48 -0.66
CA GLY A 48 7.28 10.83 -1.30
C GLY A 48 6.95 9.50 -1.98
N SER A 49 7.94 8.94 -2.68
CA SER A 49 7.71 7.79 -3.58
C SER A 49 7.49 6.46 -2.87
N ASN A 50 8.01 6.30 -1.65
CA ASN A 50 7.94 5.05 -0.91
C ASN A 50 7.83 5.27 0.61
N PRO A 51 6.66 5.72 1.10
CA PRO A 51 6.49 5.96 2.52
C PRO A 51 6.70 4.65 3.31
N THR A 52 7.37 4.77 4.45
CA THR A 52 7.62 3.64 5.35
C THR A 52 6.87 3.86 6.65
N MET A 53 5.99 2.93 7.02
CA MET A 53 5.19 2.99 8.24
C MET A 53 5.26 1.67 8.98
N ARG A 54 5.59 1.72 10.27
CA ARG A 54 5.69 0.53 11.13
C ARG A 54 6.54 -0.60 10.52
N GLY A 55 7.62 -0.22 9.84
CA GLY A 55 8.55 -1.14 9.18
C GLY A 55 8.05 -1.78 7.89
N TYR A 56 6.93 -1.30 7.32
CA TYR A 56 6.50 -1.63 5.97
C TYR A 56 6.78 -0.48 5.02
N ARG A 57 7.40 -0.78 3.88
CA ARG A 57 7.54 0.16 2.77
C ARG A 57 6.37 -0.04 1.82
N PHE A 58 5.73 1.06 1.48
CA PHE A 58 4.66 1.06 0.50
C PHE A 58 5.21 1.53 -0.84
N ALA A 59 4.85 0.82 -1.91
CA ALA A 59 5.21 1.18 -3.28
C ALA A 59 3.94 1.18 -4.11
N MET A 60 3.74 2.24 -4.89
CA MET A 60 2.52 2.41 -5.67
C MET A 60 2.84 2.77 -7.11
N THR A 61 2.10 2.17 -8.02
CA THR A 61 2.03 2.58 -9.42
C THR A 61 0.58 2.91 -9.71
N ALA A 62 0.32 4.12 -10.20
CA ALA A 62 -1.02 4.58 -10.53
C ALA A 62 -1.03 5.17 -11.94
N SER A 63 -2.13 4.95 -12.65
CA SER A 63 -2.41 5.52 -13.97
C SER A 63 -3.85 6.02 -14.02
N GLU A 64 -4.31 6.48 -15.18
CA GLU A 64 -5.70 6.85 -15.34
C GLU A 64 -6.66 5.68 -15.07
N ASN A 65 -6.27 4.44 -15.42
CA ASN A 65 -7.20 3.30 -15.46
C ASN A 65 -6.94 2.24 -14.39
N GLU A 66 -5.76 2.22 -13.79
CA GLU A 66 -5.40 1.23 -12.79
C GLU A 66 -4.51 1.81 -11.71
N PHE A 67 -4.54 1.19 -10.53
CA PHE A 67 -3.51 1.36 -9.52
C PHE A 67 -3.11 0.00 -8.96
N ILE A 68 -1.86 -0.07 -8.55
CA ILE A 68 -1.23 -1.21 -7.88
C ILE A 68 -0.49 -0.65 -6.67
N VAL A 69 -0.68 -1.28 -5.52
CA VAL A 69 0.09 -0.95 -4.33
C VAL A 69 0.61 -2.21 -3.65
N ASN A 70 1.89 -2.16 -3.29
CA ASN A 70 2.59 -3.19 -2.54
C ASN A 70 2.93 -2.66 -1.14
N ALA A 71 2.85 -3.54 -0.14
CA ALA A 71 3.42 -3.30 1.18
C ALA A 71 4.40 -4.41 1.50
N ASP A 72 5.68 -4.06 1.54
CA ASP A 72 6.78 -4.98 1.77
C ASP A 72 7.44 -4.71 3.13
N PRO A 73 7.68 -5.74 3.95
CA PRO A 73 8.43 -5.58 5.18
C PRO A 73 9.84 -5.07 4.86
N GLN A 74 10.30 -4.07 5.60
CA GLN A 74 11.66 -3.56 5.53
C GLN A 74 12.44 -4.05 6.74
N THR A 75 13.56 -4.71 6.45
CA THR A 75 14.62 -4.93 7.44
C THR A 75 15.53 -3.72 7.45
N THR A 76 15.52 -2.94 8.53
CA THR A 76 16.54 -1.91 8.75
C THR A 76 17.53 -2.39 9.81
N GLN A 77 18.77 -1.90 9.78
CA GLN A 77 19.77 -2.23 10.81
C GLN A 77 19.30 -1.88 12.23
N THR A 78 18.35 -0.95 12.37
CA THR A 78 17.86 -0.42 13.65
C THR A 78 16.52 -1.01 14.08
N ALA A 79 15.83 -1.79 13.24
CA ALA A 79 14.58 -2.46 13.59
C ALA A 79 14.53 -3.88 12.97
N PRO A 80 14.48 -4.96 13.79
CA PRO A 80 14.24 -6.29 13.28
C PRO A 80 12.88 -6.34 12.55
N VAL A 81 12.76 -7.24 11.57
CA VAL A 81 11.61 -7.34 10.65
C VAL A 81 10.29 -7.22 11.42
N THR A 82 9.52 -6.16 11.15
CA THR A 82 8.28 -5.89 11.90
C THR A 82 7.14 -6.82 11.50
N GLY A 83 7.23 -7.47 10.33
CA GLY A 83 6.43 -8.64 9.93
C GLY A 83 7.12 -9.39 8.78
N SER A 84 6.62 -10.58 8.42
CA SER A 84 7.30 -11.44 7.43
C SER A 84 6.56 -11.54 6.10
N ARG A 85 5.32 -11.05 6.04
CA ARG A 85 4.44 -11.21 4.89
C ARG A 85 4.44 -9.94 4.04
N HIS A 86 4.43 -10.14 2.73
CA HIS A 86 4.28 -9.11 1.72
C HIS A 86 2.83 -9.05 1.30
N PHE A 87 2.34 -7.85 1.00
CA PHE A 87 0.95 -7.62 0.62
C PHE A 87 0.87 -6.87 -0.70
N TYR A 88 -0.20 -7.16 -1.44
CA TYR A 88 -0.51 -6.56 -2.73
C TYR A 88 -1.99 -6.23 -2.82
N LEU A 89 -2.32 -5.10 -3.42
CA LEU A 89 -3.69 -4.70 -3.72
C LEU A 89 -3.71 -3.94 -5.04
N ASP A 90 -4.71 -4.22 -5.87
CA ASP A 90 -4.93 -3.53 -7.14
C ASP A 90 -6.34 -2.94 -7.27
N SER A 91 -6.53 -2.13 -8.30
CA SER A 91 -7.82 -1.52 -8.64
C SER A 91 -8.88 -2.47 -9.20
N THR A 92 -8.50 -3.69 -9.56
CA THR A 92 -9.37 -4.62 -10.31
C THR A 92 -10.23 -5.46 -9.38
N ASP A 93 -9.62 -6.12 -8.40
CA ASP A 93 -10.33 -6.96 -7.44
C ASP A 93 -10.48 -6.30 -6.06
N ASN A 94 -9.70 -5.24 -5.79
CA ASN A 94 -9.67 -4.53 -4.52
C ASN A 94 -9.51 -5.49 -3.33
N ALA A 95 -8.84 -6.62 -3.56
CA ALA A 95 -8.58 -7.66 -2.58
C ALA A 95 -7.10 -7.62 -2.18
N ILE A 96 -6.81 -8.02 -0.94
CA ILE A 96 -5.43 -8.05 -0.46
C ILE A 96 -4.89 -9.45 -0.72
N HIS A 97 -3.86 -9.51 -1.57
CA HIS A 97 -3.06 -10.71 -1.80
C HIS A 97 -1.88 -10.73 -0.84
N VAL A 98 -1.45 -11.93 -0.47
CA VAL A 98 -0.38 -12.13 0.51
C VAL A 98 0.65 -13.15 0.04
N ASN A 99 1.94 -12.82 0.21
CA ASN A 99 3.04 -13.74 -0.06
C ASN A 99 4.03 -13.73 1.13
N PRO A 100 4.46 -14.89 1.65
CA PRO A 100 5.33 -14.95 2.84
C PRO A 100 6.83 -14.75 2.56
N SER A 101 7.25 -14.63 1.31
CA SER A 101 8.67 -14.76 0.93
C SER A 101 9.19 -13.73 -0.07
N GLN A 102 8.31 -13.16 -0.88
CA GLN A 102 8.66 -12.19 -1.93
C GLN A 102 7.52 -11.17 -2.06
N PRO A 103 7.77 -10.00 -2.70
CA PRO A 103 6.71 -9.04 -2.96
C PRO A 103 5.48 -9.72 -3.58
N ALA A 104 4.33 -9.50 -2.95
CA ALA A 104 3.09 -10.12 -3.39
C ALA A 104 2.64 -9.54 -4.73
N THR A 105 1.86 -10.34 -5.44
CA THR A 105 1.32 -10.06 -6.77
C THR A 105 -0.14 -10.50 -6.80
N LYS A 106 -0.85 -10.11 -7.87
CA LYS A 106 -2.23 -10.56 -8.11
C LYS A 106 -2.39 -12.09 -8.23
N GLN A 107 -1.30 -12.81 -8.51
CA GLN A 107 -1.34 -14.27 -8.64
C GLN A 107 -1.24 -14.98 -7.28
N ASP A 108 -0.86 -14.25 -6.23
CA ASP A 108 -0.73 -14.82 -4.90
C ASP A 108 -2.11 -15.06 -4.24
N PRO A 109 -2.20 -15.90 -3.19
CA PRO A 109 -3.45 -16.13 -2.48
C PRO A 109 -3.99 -14.86 -1.83
N LEU A 110 -5.32 -14.79 -1.70
CA LEU A 110 -5.98 -13.77 -0.89
C LEU A 110 -5.70 -13.99 0.60
N LEU A 111 -5.59 -12.89 1.35
CA LEU A 111 -5.41 -12.87 2.79
C LEU A 111 -6.68 -13.30 3.56
#